data_AF-A0A7V9PXX1-F1
#
_entry.id   AF-A0A7V9PXX1-F1
#
_cell.length_a   1.000
_cell.length_b   1.000
_cell.length_c   1.000
_cell.angle_alpha   90.00
_cell.angle_beta   90.00
_cell.angle_gamma   90.00
#
_symmetry.space_group_name_H-M   'P 1'
#
loop_
_entity.id
_entity.type
_entity.pdbx_description
1 polymer ?
#
loop_
_entity_poly.entity_id
_entity_poly.type
_entity_poly.pdbx_seq_one_letter_code
_entity_poly.pdbx_strand_id
1 'polypeptide(L)'
;MLSVAPNGFEEVELADGIELAVYTDGAGRAAISELFANAAVTRVEPGWEERWRSFHRPVRVGGLWIGPPWETPPSRAPALVIDPGRAFGTGAHATTRACIELLATQGERGAVLDAGCGSGVVALAAARLGFSPVTAV
;
A
#
# COMPACT_ATOMS: atom_id res chain seq x y z
N MET A 1 15.20 -17.16 -19.73
CA MET A 1 14.78 -16.23 -18.66
C MET A 1 15.97 -16.09 -17.72
N LEU A 2 16.59 -14.91 -17.63
CA LEU A 2 17.83 -14.69 -16.90
C LEU A 2 17.64 -15.03 -15.42
N SER A 3 18.30 -16.09 -14.93
CA SER A 3 18.25 -16.54 -13.53
C SER A 3 18.85 -15.54 -12.53
N VAL A 4 19.46 -14.47 -13.03
CA VAL A 4 20.17 -13.45 -12.25
C VAL A 4 19.26 -12.38 -11.66
N ALA A 5 17.96 -12.36 -12.02
CA ALA A 5 16.98 -11.38 -11.53
C ALA A 5 15.67 -12.07 -11.08
N PRO A 6 15.69 -12.90 -10.02
CA PRO A 6 14.52 -13.67 -9.58
C PRO A 6 13.36 -12.78 -9.11
N ASN A 7 13.65 -11.55 -8.68
CA ASN A 7 12.66 -10.55 -8.25
C ASN A 7 12.24 -9.59 -9.38
N GLY A 8 12.67 -9.86 -10.62
CA GLY A 8 12.48 -8.97 -11.76
C GLY A 8 13.57 -7.90 -11.89
N PHE A 9 13.40 -7.05 -12.89
CA PHE A 9 14.28 -5.93 -13.23
C PHE A 9 13.44 -4.76 -13.73
N GLU A 10 13.95 -3.54 -13.58
CA GLU A 10 13.39 -2.35 -14.19
C GLU A 10 14.07 -2.10 -15.54
N GLU A 11 13.28 -1.73 -16.54
CA GLU A 11 13.75 -1.42 -17.88
C GLU A 11 13.65 0.08 -18.13
N VAL A 12 14.75 0.71 -18.52
CA VAL A 12 14.82 2.13 -18.82
C VAL A 12 15.27 2.30 -20.26
N GLU A 13 14.39 2.86 -21.10
CA GLU A 13 14.75 3.22 -22.48
C GLU A 13 15.68 4.44 -22.48
N LEU A 14 16.81 4.29 -23.16
CA LEU A 14 17.79 5.34 -23.43
C LEU A 14 17.79 5.63 -24.93
N ALA A 15 18.32 6.79 -25.31
CA ALA A 15 18.40 7.19 -26.72
C ALA A 15 19.10 6.15 -27.62
N ASP A 16 20.10 5.45 -27.06
CA ASP A 16 20.95 4.50 -27.79
C ASP A 16 20.86 3.05 -27.25
N GLY A 17 19.82 2.71 -26.49
CA GLY A 17 19.67 1.36 -25.96
C GLY A 17 18.72 1.23 -24.77
N ILE A 18 18.89 0.14 -24.02
CA ILE A 18 18.07 -0.18 -22.85
C ILE A 18 19.00 -0.41 -21.66
N GLU A 19 18.69 0.21 -20.53
CA GLU A 19 19.30 -0.08 -19.24
C GLU A 19 18.39 -1.00 -18.43
N LEU A 20 18.98 -2.07 -17.86
CA LEU A 20 18.30 -3.00 -16.99
C LEU A 20 18.80 -2.81 -15.55
N ALA A 21 17.94 -2.31 -14.66
CA ALA A 21 18.27 -2.16 -13.25
C ALA A 21 17.79 -3.38 -12.46
N VAL A 22 18.72 -4.05 -11.78
CA VAL A 22 18.46 -5.25 -10.97
C VAL A 22 18.86 -4.98 -9.52
N TYR A 23 17.93 -5.17 -8.60
CA TYR A 23 18.19 -5.10 -7.16
C TYR A 23 18.64 -6.48 -6.66
N THR A 24 19.89 -6.58 -6.21
CA THR A 24 20.47 -7.86 -5.83
C THR A 24 21.55 -7.75 -4.75
N ASP A 25 21.98 -8.90 -4.23
CA ASP A 25 23.03 -9.01 -3.24
C ASP A 25 24.42 -9.22 -3.87
N GLY A 26 25.43 -9.54 -3.04
CA GLY A 26 26.78 -9.78 -3.53
C GLY A 26 26.91 -10.95 -4.52
N ALA A 27 26.10 -12.01 -4.34
CA ALA A 27 26.12 -13.18 -5.21
C ALA A 27 25.49 -12.85 -6.58
N GLY A 28 24.35 -12.16 -6.58
CA GLY A 28 23.73 -11.73 -7.83
C GLY A 28 24.55 -10.69 -8.57
N ARG A 29 25.26 -9.78 -7.87
CA ARG A 29 26.22 -8.86 -8.50
C ARG A 29 27.31 -9.61 -9.27
N ALA A 30 27.88 -10.65 -8.66
CA ALA A 30 28.93 -11.45 -9.30
C ALA A 30 28.38 -12.10 -10.59
N ALA A 31 27.20 -12.71 -10.52
CA ALA A 31 26.55 -13.34 -11.67
C ALA A 31 26.22 -12.35 -12.80
N ILE A 32 25.76 -11.13 -12.47
CA ILE A 32 25.49 -10.08 -13.48
C ILE A 32 26.78 -9.62 -14.16
N SER A 33 27.86 -9.47 -13.39
CA SER A 33 29.15 -8.99 -13.91
C SER A 33 29.81 -10.00 -14.86
N GLU A 34 29.52 -11.30 -14.71
CA GLU A 34 29.97 -12.34 -15.64
C GLU A 34 29.17 -12.34 -16.96
N LEU A 35 27.88 -11.98 -16.91
CA LEU A 35 26.99 -12.01 -18.07
C LEU A 35 27.03 -10.71 -18.89
N PHE A 36 27.27 -9.57 -18.24
CA PHE A 36 27.23 -8.25 -18.87
C PHE A 36 28.54 -7.50 -18.65
N ALA A 37 29.25 -7.22 -19.75
CA ALA A 37 30.53 -6.51 -19.71
C ALA A 37 30.40 -5.05 -19.22
N ASN A 38 29.23 -4.44 -19.40
CA ASN A 38 28.95 -3.04 -19.04
C ASN A 38 27.94 -2.99 -17.88
N ALA A 39 28.36 -3.37 -16.67
CA ALA A 39 27.53 -3.29 -15.48
C ALA A 39 28.06 -2.21 -14.51
N ALA A 40 27.20 -1.27 -14.12
CA ALA A 40 27.46 -0.33 -13.04
C ALA A 40 26.82 -0.82 -11.74
N VAL A 41 27.46 -0.56 -10.60
CA VAL A 41 26.95 -0.97 -9.29
C VAL A 41 26.81 0.25 -8.40
N THR A 42 25.59 0.51 -7.98
CA THR A 42 25.27 1.55 -7.02
C THR A 42 24.81 0.88 -5.72
N ARG A 43 25.36 1.33 -4.58
CA ARG A 43 24.93 0.84 -3.27
C ARG A 43 23.54 1.40 -2.98
N VAL A 44 22.61 0.52 -2.64
CA VAL A 44 21.31 0.93 -2.11
C VAL A 44 21.47 1.25 -0.64
N GLU A 45 21.03 2.43 -0.23
CA GLU A 45 21.04 2.84 1.18
C GLU A 45 20.19 1.90 2.03
N PRO A 46 20.65 1.50 3.23
CA PRO A 46 19.89 0.67 4.16
C PRO A 46 18.47 1.20 4.39
N GLY A 47 17.49 0.31 4.48
CA GLY A 47 16.10 0.66 4.74
C GLY A 47 15.33 1.18 3.52
N TRP A 48 15.91 1.11 2.31
CA TRP A 48 15.20 1.41 1.04
C TRP A 48 13.89 0.64 0.94
N GLU A 49 13.93 -0.65 1.29
CA GLU A 49 12.83 -1.59 1.29
C GLU A 49 11.70 -1.23 2.25
N GLU A 50 11.96 -0.35 3.22
CA GLU A 50 10.96 0.12 4.18
C GLU A 50 10.49 1.54 3.90
N ARG A 51 11.17 2.30 3.01
CA ARG A 51 10.84 3.71 2.75
C ARG A 51 9.40 3.90 2.28
N TRP A 52 8.83 2.92 1.60
CA TRP A 52 7.43 2.98 1.16
C TRP A 52 6.44 3.12 2.33
N ARG A 53 6.77 2.59 3.52
CA ARG A 53 5.96 2.76 4.74
C ARG A 53 5.82 4.22 5.14
N SER A 54 6.82 5.05 4.85
CA SER A 54 6.81 6.48 5.18
C SER A 54 5.78 7.29 4.38
N PHE A 55 5.33 6.79 3.22
CA PHE A 55 4.27 7.44 2.45
C PHE A 55 2.86 7.14 2.99
N HIS A 56 2.73 6.15 3.87
CA HIS A 56 1.45 5.74 4.44
C HIS A 56 1.28 6.38 5.81
N ARG A 57 0.55 7.50 5.83
CA ARG A 57 0.21 8.23 7.05
C ARG A 57 -1.23 7.95 7.47
N PRO A 58 -1.51 7.93 8.78
CA PRO A 58 -2.87 7.78 9.25
C PRO A 58 -3.72 9.00 8.86
N VAL A 59 -5.01 8.76 8.67
CA VAL A 59 -6.01 9.79 8.40
C VAL A 59 -7.10 9.77 9.48
N ARG A 60 -7.76 10.93 9.64
CA ARG A 60 -8.97 11.05 10.44
C ARG A 60 -10.14 11.37 9.53
N VAL A 61 -11.17 10.53 9.56
CA VAL A 61 -12.33 10.65 8.69
C VAL A 61 -13.56 10.05 9.37
N GLY A 62 -14.70 10.74 9.31
CA GLY A 62 -15.94 10.27 9.94
C GLY A 62 -15.85 10.00 11.45
N GLY A 63 -14.95 10.69 12.17
CA GLY A 63 -14.69 10.44 13.60
C GLY A 63 -13.80 9.21 13.89
N LEU A 64 -13.36 8.50 12.84
CA LEU A 64 -12.47 7.35 12.93
C LEU A 64 -11.02 7.78 12.68
N TRP A 65 -10.10 7.11 13.36
CA TRP A 65 -8.69 7.05 12.98
C TRP A 65 -8.48 5.85 12.06
N ILE A 66 -7.82 6.04 10.92
CA ILE A 66 -7.51 4.95 9.97
C ILE A 66 -6.03 5.04 9.66
N GLY A 67 -5.28 3.97 9.90
CA GLY A 67 -3.83 4.01 9.72
C GLY A 67 -3.18 2.63 9.57
N PRO A 68 -1.90 2.62 9.16
CA PRO A 68 -1.15 1.38 8.98
C PRO A 68 -0.75 0.74 10.31
N PRO A 69 -0.38 -0.56 10.32
CA PRO A 69 -0.05 -1.28 11.55
C PRO A 69 1.22 -0.79 12.28
N TRP A 70 2.07 -0.01 11.61
CA TRP A 70 3.26 0.61 12.21
C TRP A 70 3.01 1.98 12.86
N GLU A 71 1.78 2.50 12.77
CA GLU A 71 1.38 3.75 13.42
C GLU A 71 0.49 3.46 14.63
N THR A 72 0.66 4.23 15.70
CA THR A 72 -0.08 4.00 16.95
C THR A 72 -1.39 4.79 16.95
N PRO A 73 -2.57 4.13 17.07
CA PRO A 73 -3.84 4.84 17.15
C PRO A 73 -3.98 5.63 18.46
N PRO A 74 -4.76 6.72 18.47
CA PRO A 74 -5.06 7.46 19.70
C PRO A 74 -5.85 6.60 20.69
N SER A 75 -5.49 6.63 21.97
CA SER A 75 -6.08 5.78 23.02
C SER A 75 -7.59 5.95 23.24
N ARG A 76 -8.18 7.07 22.81
CA ARG A 76 -9.60 7.41 23.03
C ARG A 76 -10.42 7.52 21.74
N ALA A 77 -9.86 7.19 20.58
CA ALA A 77 -10.55 7.30 19.30
C ALA A 77 -10.89 5.91 18.74
N PRO A 78 -12.07 5.73 18.13
CA PRO A 78 -12.33 4.58 17.26
C PRO A 78 -11.24 4.47 16.20
N ALA A 79 -10.57 3.32 16.13
CA ALA A 79 -9.44 3.10 15.23
C ALA A 79 -9.71 1.92 14.30
N LEU A 80 -9.30 2.06 13.05
CA LEU A 80 -9.21 1.01 12.05
C LEU A 80 -7.74 0.90 11.62
N VAL A 81 -7.17 -0.29 11.82
CA VAL A 81 -5.81 -0.58 11.35
C VAL A 81 -5.93 -1.29 10.01
N ILE A 82 -5.40 -0.68 8.95
CA ILE A 82 -5.45 -1.20 7.58
C ILE A 82 -4.02 -1.37 7.09
N ASP A 83 -3.62 -2.60 6.78
CA ASP A 83 -2.36 -2.83 6.09
C ASP A 83 -2.50 -2.38 4.63
N PRO A 84 -1.74 -1.38 4.17
CA PRO A 84 -1.80 -0.93 2.79
C PRO A 84 -1.39 -2.01 1.78
N GLY A 85 -0.59 -3.01 2.17
CA GLY A 85 -0.26 -4.19 1.38
C GLY A 85 -0.17 -3.95 -0.14
N ARG A 86 -0.94 -4.73 -0.92
CA ARG A 86 -1.13 -4.56 -2.38
C ARG A 86 -2.56 -4.14 -2.76
N ALA A 87 -3.44 -3.96 -1.79
CA ALA A 87 -4.86 -3.69 -2.04
C ALA A 87 -5.13 -2.18 -2.00
N PHE A 88 -5.96 -1.69 -2.92
CA PHE A 88 -6.42 -0.31 -2.89
C PHE A 88 -7.33 -0.05 -1.67
N GLY A 89 -7.33 1.18 -1.15
CA GLY A 89 -8.22 1.59 -0.06
C GLY A 89 -7.56 1.73 1.30
N THR A 90 -6.45 2.47 1.41
CA THR A 90 -5.80 2.75 2.71
C THR A 90 -6.57 3.74 3.59
N GLY A 91 -7.69 4.28 3.11
CA GLY A 91 -8.45 5.36 3.74
C GLY A 91 -7.98 6.77 3.33
N ALA A 92 -6.79 6.91 2.74
CA ALA A 92 -6.24 8.23 2.40
C ALA A 92 -6.81 8.85 1.11
N HIS A 93 -7.29 8.01 0.17
CA HIS A 93 -7.80 8.48 -1.12
C HIS A 93 -9.11 9.27 -0.96
N ALA A 94 -9.29 10.34 -1.75
CA ALA A 94 -10.42 11.26 -1.61
C ALA A 94 -11.79 10.57 -1.72
N THR A 95 -11.94 9.61 -2.64
CA THR A 95 -13.18 8.85 -2.82
C THR A 95 -13.51 7.97 -1.62
N THR A 96 -12.52 7.27 -1.07
CA THR A 96 -12.68 6.48 0.16
C THR A 96 -13.13 7.36 1.33
N ARG A 97 -12.53 8.55 1.46
CA ARG A 97 -12.89 9.50 2.52
C ARG A 97 -14.32 9.99 2.40
N ALA A 98 -14.74 10.34 1.17
CA ALA A 98 -16.11 10.78 0.91
C ALA A 98 -17.15 9.71 1.30
N CYS A 99 -16.91 8.44 0.98
CA CYS A 99 -17.80 7.34 1.39
C CYS A 99 -17.91 7.22 2.91
N ILE A 100 -16.79 7.32 3.63
CA ILE A 100 -16.78 7.19 5.09
C ILE A 100 -17.43 8.41 5.77
N GLU A 101 -17.23 9.61 5.25
CA GLU A 101 -17.90 10.83 5.74
C GLU A 101 -19.42 10.73 5.54
N LEU A 102 -19.86 10.25 4.37
CA LEU A 102 -21.28 10.02 4.11
C LEU A 102 -21.88 9.05 5.15
N LEU A 103 -21.25 7.89 5.36
CA LEU A 103 -21.69 6.93 6.37
C LEU A 103 -21.74 7.53 7.78
N ALA A 104 -20.77 8.37 8.15
CA ALA A 104 -20.71 8.99 9.47
C ALA A 104 -21.83 10.02 9.70
N THR A 105 -22.24 10.74 8.64
CA THR A 105 -23.31 11.75 8.70
C THR A 105 -24.72 11.19 8.54
N GLN A 106 -24.85 9.97 8.03
CA GLN A 106 -26.16 9.34 7.85
C GLN A 106 -26.83 9.11 9.22
N GLY A 107 -28.12 9.44 9.33
CA GLY A 107 -28.86 9.33 10.60
C GLY A 107 -29.34 7.91 10.90
N GLU A 108 -29.77 7.16 9.88
CA GLU A 108 -30.27 5.80 10.03
C GLU A 108 -29.14 4.77 9.88
N ARG A 109 -29.15 3.73 10.73
CA ARG A 109 -28.26 2.58 10.62
C ARG A 109 -29.04 1.43 9.99
N GLY A 110 -28.46 0.81 8.98
CA GLY A 110 -29.08 -0.31 8.26
C GLY A 110 -28.05 -1.15 7.52
N ALA A 111 -28.53 -1.97 6.59
CA ALA A 111 -27.69 -2.83 5.79
C ALA A 111 -26.77 -2.03 4.84
N VAL A 112 -25.51 -2.46 4.70
CA VAL A 112 -24.51 -1.85 3.80
C VAL A 112 -23.90 -2.92 2.91
N LEU A 113 -23.80 -2.62 1.61
CA LEU A 113 -23.01 -3.37 0.63
C LEU A 113 -21.83 -2.50 0.18
N ASP A 114 -20.61 -2.97 0.44
CA ASP A 114 -19.36 -2.40 -0.07
C ASP A 114 -18.93 -3.19 -1.31
N ALA A 115 -19.31 -2.71 -2.49
CA ALA A 115 -19.02 -3.37 -3.77
C ALA A 115 -17.71 -2.84 -4.38
N GLY A 116 -16.75 -3.74 -4.58
CA GLY A 116 -15.37 -3.37 -4.91
C GLY A 116 -14.58 -3.00 -3.66
N CYS A 117 -14.69 -3.82 -2.61
CA CYS A 117 -14.27 -3.42 -1.26
C CYS A 117 -12.76 -3.20 -1.11
N GLY A 118 -11.94 -3.75 -2.00
CA GLY A 118 -10.48 -3.62 -1.93
C GLY A 118 -9.94 -4.08 -0.57
N SER A 119 -9.31 -3.17 0.18
CA SER A 119 -8.87 -3.41 1.57
C SER A 119 -10.00 -3.68 2.58
N GLY A 120 -11.25 -3.41 2.22
CA GLY A 120 -12.43 -3.48 3.09
C GLY A 120 -12.61 -2.28 4.02
N VAL A 121 -11.84 -1.20 3.83
CA VAL A 121 -11.85 -0.05 4.75
C VAL A 121 -13.22 0.62 4.89
N VAL A 122 -14.02 0.66 3.83
CA VAL A 122 -15.36 1.27 3.87
C VAL A 122 -16.33 0.36 4.62
N ALA A 123 -16.34 -0.94 4.34
CA ALA A 123 -17.11 -1.93 5.12
C ALA A 123 -16.75 -1.92 6.61
N LEU A 124 -15.45 -1.88 6.95
CA LEU A 124 -14.99 -1.82 8.34
C LEU A 124 -15.41 -0.51 9.02
N ALA A 125 -15.35 0.61 8.30
CA ALA A 125 -15.86 1.90 8.80
C ALA A 125 -17.36 1.86 9.03
N ALA A 126 -18.15 1.30 8.10
CA ALA A 126 -19.59 1.14 8.27
C ALA A 126 -19.91 0.32 9.53
N ALA A 127 -19.28 -0.84 9.69
CA ALA A 127 -19.47 -1.68 10.88
C ALA A 127 -19.09 -0.92 12.17
N ARG A 128 -17.98 -0.16 12.14
CA ARG A 128 -17.50 0.61 13.30
C ARG A 128 -18.40 1.80 13.66
N LEU A 129 -19.11 2.35 12.69
CA LEU A 129 -20.11 3.41 12.83
C LEU A 129 -21.50 2.88 13.22
N GLY A 130 -21.67 1.55 13.32
CA GLY A 130 -22.89 0.91 13.80
C GLY A 130 -23.85 0.44 12.70
N PHE A 131 -23.41 0.39 11.44
CA PHE A 131 -24.21 -0.21 10.37
C PHE A 131 -24.20 -1.74 10.50
N SER A 132 -25.34 -2.37 10.20
CA SER A 132 -25.50 -3.82 10.25
C SER A 132 -26.77 -4.26 9.50
N PRO A 133 -26.73 -5.37 8.74
CA PRO A 133 -25.54 -6.15 8.40
C PRO A 133 -24.62 -5.40 7.42
N VAL A 134 -23.33 -5.76 7.39
CA VAL A 134 -22.38 -5.24 6.40
C VAL A 134 -21.88 -6.40 5.54
N THR A 135 -21.96 -6.24 4.22
CA THR A 135 -21.45 -7.18 3.23
C THR A 135 -20.43 -6.47 2.36
N ALA A 136 -19.33 -7.14 2.03
CA ALA A 136 -18.25 -6.61 1.20
C ALA A 136 -17.92 -7.64 0.11
N VAL A 137 -17.81 -7.19 -1.14
CA VAL A 137 -17.54 -8.02 -2.33
C VAL A 137 -16.51 -7.42 -3.26
#